data_AF-A0A8S9JTP3-F1
#
_entry.id   AF-A0A8S9JTP3-F1
#
_cell.length_a   1.000
_cell.length_b   1.000
_cell.length_c   1.000
_cell.angle_alpha   90.00
_cell.angle_beta   90.00
_cell.angle_gamma   90.00
#
_symmetry.space_group_name_H-M   'P 1'
#
loop_
_entity.id
_entity.type
_entity.pdbx_description
1 polymer ?
#
loop_
_entity_poly.entity_id
_entity_poly.type
_entity_poly.pdbx_seq_one_letter_code
_entity_poly.pdbx_strand_id
1 'polypeptide(L)'
;MHGLMSYRRFGRARSLRNDRTLVRARLLRSDRTLLRARSLRSDRTLVRARSLRSDRAEWAFGRYVATELWLELGRYVATERSTCLVAA
;
A
#
# COMPACT_ATOMS: atom_id res chain seq x y z
N MET A 1 3.03 -16.26 65.90
CA MET A 1 3.35 -16.95 64.62
C MET A 1 2.55 -16.37 63.43
N HIS A 2 2.54 -15.04 63.22
CA HIS A 2 1.65 -14.39 62.21
C HIS A 2 2.35 -13.81 60.96
N GLY A 3 3.69 -13.80 60.91
CA GLY A 3 4.43 -13.16 59.81
C GLY A 3 4.58 -14.00 58.52
N LEU A 4 4.72 -15.32 58.66
CA LEU A 4 5.03 -16.22 57.53
C LEU A 4 3.84 -16.48 56.60
N MET A 5 2.60 -16.46 57.13
CA MET A 5 1.38 -16.56 56.33
C MET A 5 1.17 -15.32 55.46
N SER A 6 1.43 -14.14 56.02
CA SER A 6 1.33 -12.85 55.32
C SER A 6 2.38 -12.71 54.22
N TYR A 7 3.63 -13.11 54.46
CA TYR A 7 4.68 -13.10 53.44
C TYR A 7 4.36 -14.00 52.25
N ARG A 8 3.84 -15.22 52.50
CA ARG A 8 3.42 -16.13 51.42
C ARG A 8 2.24 -15.59 50.64
N ARG A 9 1.21 -15.07 51.30
CA ARG A 9 0.01 -14.52 50.65
C ARG A 9 0.34 -13.27 49.82
N PHE A 10 1.17 -12.38 50.38
CA PHE A 10 1.61 -11.16 49.71
C PHE A 10 2.51 -11.46 48.52
N GLY A 11 3.47 -12.37 48.66
CA GLY A 11 4.32 -12.83 47.56
C GLY A 11 3.49 -13.44 46.41
N ARG A 12 2.47 -14.24 46.73
CA ARG A 12 1.60 -14.86 45.72
C ARG A 12 0.72 -13.85 45.00
N ALA A 13 0.12 -12.89 45.72
CA ALA A 13 -0.67 -11.82 45.13
C ALA A 13 0.19 -10.89 44.24
N ARG A 14 1.41 -10.59 44.69
CA ARG A 14 2.37 -9.76 43.93
C ARG A 14 2.86 -10.48 42.67
N SER A 15 3.14 -11.78 42.76
CA SER A 15 3.48 -12.63 41.61
C SER A 15 2.34 -12.65 40.61
N LEU A 16 1.12 -12.98 41.02
CA LEU A 16 -0.06 -13.00 40.15
C LEU A 16 -0.30 -11.65 39.46
N ARG A 17 -0.11 -10.53 40.17
CA ARG A 17 -0.23 -9.19 39.61
C ARG A 17 0.86 -8.92 38.55
N ASN A 18 2.10 -9.32 38.83
CA ASN A 18 3.22 -9.20 37.90
C ASN A 18 3.08 -10.12 36.68
N ASP A 19 2.63 -11.36 36.86
CA ASP A 19 2.39 -12.30 35.77
C ASP A 19 1.31 -11.76 34.84
N ARG A 20 0.22 -11.22 35.41
CA ARG A 20 -0.86 -10.61 34.65
C ARG A 20 -0.43 -9.33 33.92
N THR A 21 0.41 -8.49 34.51
CA THR A 21 0.95 -7.28 33.83
C THR A 21 1.93 -7.66 32.73
N LEU A 22 2.79 -8.66 32.94
CA LEU A 22 3.72 -9.18 31.93
C LEU A 22 2.99 -9.80 30.74
N VAL A 23 1.91 -10.56 30.98
CA VAL A 23 1.07 -11.12 29.92
C VAL A 23 0.38 -10.00 29.14
N ARG A 24 -0.19 -9.01 29.82
CA ARG A 24 -0.81 -7.84 29.17
C ARG A 24 0.19 -7.04 28.32
N ALA A 25 1.38 -6.79 28.84
CA ALA A 25 2.43 -6.07 28.12
C ALA A 25 2.88 -6.86 26.87
N ARG A 26 2.97 -8.19 26.97
CA ARG A 26 3.27 -9.07 25.82
C ARG A 26 2.18 -9.04 24.77
N LEU A 27 0.92 -9.14 25.17
CA LEU A 27 -0.24 -9.04 24.28
C LEU A 27 -0.25 -7.69 23.56
N LEU A 28 -0.15 -6.59 24.29
CA LEU A 28 -0.14 -5.25 23.70
C LEU A 28 1.03 -5.04 22.72
N ARG A 29 2.22 -5.54 23.05
CA ARG A 29 3.39 -5.49 22.16
C ARG A 29 3.13 -6.31 20.89
N SER A 30 2.55 -7.50 21.03
CA SER A 30 2.22 -8.39 19.92
C SER A 30 1.14 -7.78 19.01
N ASP A 31 0.07 -7.24 19.59
CA ASP A 31 -0.99 -6.56 18.85
C ASP A 31 -0.45 -5.35 18.09
N ARG A 32 0.40 -4.54 18.72
CA ARG A 32 1.04 -3.41 18.05
C ARG A 32 1.94 -3.87 16.90
N THR A 33 2.68 -4.97 17.06
CA THR A 33 3.49 -5.53 15.95
C THR A 33 2.62 -6.07 14.82
N LEU A 34 1.50 -6.73 15.13
CA LEU A 34 0.55 -7.25 14.15
C LEU A 34 -0.13 -6.11 13.37
N LEU A 35 -0.61 -5.08 14.07
CA LEU A 35 -1.20 -3.90 13.44
C LEU A 35 -0.19 -3.19 12.54
N ARG A 36 1.06 -3.06 12.98
CA ARG A 36 2.12 -2.43 12.17
C ARG A 36 2.47 -3.26 10.94
N ALA A 37 2.60 -4.58 11.08
CA ALA A 37 2.84 -5.48 9.96
C ALA A 37 1.67 -5.47 8.96
N ARG A 38 0.43 -5.45 9.47
CA ARG A 38 -0.78 -5.37 8.65
C ARG A 38 -0.89 -4.03 7.91
N SER A 39 -0.60 -2.91 8.59
CA SER A 39 -0.55 -1.58 7.97
C SER A 39 0.51 -1.53 6.88
N LEU A 40 1.75 -1.96 7.15
CA LEU A 40 2.82 -2.02 6.15
C LEU A 40 2.44 -2.89 4.94
N ARG A 41 1.79 -4.04 5.18
CA ARG A 41 1.32 -4.92 4.10
C ARG A 41 0.25 -4.22 3.27
N SER A 42 -0.73 -3.58 3.91
CA SER A 42 -1.77 -2.80 3.23
C SER A 42 -1.19 -1.65 2.42
N ASP A 43 -0.31 -0.85 3.00
CA ASP A 43 0.33 0.29 2.33
C ASP A 43 1.10 -0.18 1.10
N ARG A 44 1.88 -1.26 1.24
CA ARG A 44 2.60 -1.84 0.10
C ARG A 44 1.65 -2.35 -0.99
N THR A 45 0.52 -2.97 -0.62
CA THR A 45 -0.48 -3.40 -1.60
C THR A 45 -1.16 -2.22 -2.29
N LEU A 46 -1.46 -1.14 -1.56
CA LEU A 46 -2.05 0.08 -2.10
C LEU A 46 -1.08 0.80 -3.04
N VAL A 47 0.18 0.97 -2.65
CA VAL A 47 1.23 1.55 -3.50
C VAL A 47 1.38 0.74 -4.79
N ARG A 48 1.41 -0.58 -4.70
CA ARG A 48 1.53 -1.45 -5.89
C ARG A 48 0.32 -1.36 -6.79
N ALA A 49 -0.89 -1.36 -6.23
CA ALA A 49 -2.12 -1.21 -7.01
C ALA A 49 -2.20 0.16 -7.69
N ARG A 50 -1.77 1.22 -6.99
CA ARG A 50 -1.72 2.58 -7.54
C ARG A 50 -0.71 2.68 -8.67
N SER A 51 0.50 2.13 -8.50
CA SER A 51 1.52 2.06 -9.55
C SER A 51 0.98 1.36 -10.78
N LEU A 52 0.42 0.16 -10.64
CA LEU A 52 -0.13 -0.60 -11.77
C LEU A 52 -1.25 0.17 -12.50
N ARG A 53 -2.08 0.89 -11.75
CA ARG A 53 -3.13 1.74 -12.33
C ARG A 53 -2.54 2.93 -13.10
N SER A 54 -1.49 3.56 -12.56
CA SER A 54 -0.77 4.63 -13.24
C SER A 54 -0.09 4.12 -14.52
N ASP A 55 0.65 3.01 -14.45
CA ASP A 55 1.33 2.42 -15.61
C ASP A 55 0.34 2.10 -16.74
N ARG A 56 -0.85 1.58 -16.37
CA ARG A 56 -1.91 1.30 -17.33
C ARG A 56 -2.50 2.59 -17.93
N ALA A 57 -2.64 3.64 -17.13
CA ALA A 57 -3.11 4.94 -17.61
C ALA A 57 -2.08 5.56 -18.55
N GLU A 58 -0.80 5.55 -18.19
CA GLU A 58 0.31 6.03 -19.02
C GLU A 58 0.37 5.29 -20.35
N TRP A 59 0.24 3.96 -20.34
CA TRP A 59 0.18 3.17 -21.56
C TRP A 59 -1.02 3.55 -22.45
N ALA A 60 -2.20 3.74 -21.85
CA ALA A 60 -3.40 4.16 -22.57
C ALA A 60 -3.24 5.57 -23.17
N PHE A 61 -2.67 6.51 -22.42
CA PHE A 61 -2.36 7.86 -22.90
C PHE A 61 -1.33 7.84 -24.02
N GLY A 62 -0.25 7.09 -23.89
CA GLY A 62 0.76 6.94 -24.94
C GLY A 62 0.16 6.36 -26.22
N ARG A 63 -0.74 5.37 -26.10
CA ARG A 63 -1.46 4.80 -27.24
C ARG A 63 -2.37 5.83 -27.91
N TYR A 64 -3.10 6.62 -27.11
CA TYR A 64 -3.98 7.68 -27.62
C TYR A 64 -3.18 8.75 -28.38
N VAL A 65 -2.08 9.24 -27.79
CA VAL A 65 -1.21 10.23 -28.43
C VAL A 65 -0.61 9.68 -29.73
N ALA A 66 -0.16 8.42 -29.73
CA ALA A 66 0.36 7.78 -30.93
C ALA A 66 -0.71 7.69 -32.03
N THR A 67 -1.96 7.34 -31.69
CA THR A 67 -3.04 7.27 -32.68
C THR A 67 -3.44 8.64 -33.21
N GLU A 68 -3.51 9.66 -32.37
CA GLU A 68 -3.81 11.03 -32.81
C GLU A 68 -2.73 11.55 -33.75
N LEU A 69 -1.45 11.37 -33.40
CA LEU A 69 -0.32 11.76 -34.25
C LEU A 69 -0.36 11.04 -35.61
N TRP A 70 -0.70 9.76 -35.60
CA TRP A 70 -0.78 8.96 -36.83
C TRP A 70 -1.93 9.41 -37.73
N LEU A 71 -3.07 9.79 -37.15
CA LEU A 71 -4.20 10.36 -37.88
C LEU A 71 -3.88 11.76 -38.43
N GLU A 72 -3.22 12.61 -37.64
CA GLU A 72 -2.77 13.94 -38.06
C GLU A 72 -1.83 13.85 -39.26
N LEU A 73 -0.81 12.98 -39.17
CA LEU A 73 0.13 12.71 -40.26
C LEU A 73 -0.57 12.12 -41.50
N GLY A 74 -1.50 11.18 -41.29
CA GLY A 74 -2.29 10.62 -42.38
C GLY A 74 -3.11 11.68 -43.12
N ARG A 75 -3.71 12.64 -42.39
CA ARG A 75 -4.43 13.77 -42.97
C ARG A 75 -3.48 14.71 -43.72
N TYR A 76 -2.36 15.06 -43.12
CA TYR A 76 -1.34 15.92 -43.74
C TYR A 76 -0.87 15.35 -45.09
N VAL A 77 -0.49 14.07 -45.11
CA VAL A 77 -0.06 13.38 -46.33
C VAL A 77 -1.18 13.30 -47.35
N ALA A 78 -2.42 13.06 -46.92
CA ALA A 78 -3.58 13.04 -47.83
C ALA A 78 -3.84 14.42 -48.44
N THR A 79 -3.74 15.50 -47.66
CA THR A 79 -3.86 16.88 -48.17
C THR A 79 -2.73 17.26 -49.11
N GLU A 80 -1.50 16.83 -48.83
CA GLU A 80 -0.34 17.13 -49.67
C GLU A 80 -0.40 16.37 -51.01
N ARG A 81 -0.87 15.11 -51.00
CA ARG A 81 -1.12 14.37 -52.25
C ARG A 81 -2.26 14.97 -53.06
N SER A 82 -3.33 15.44 -52.42
CA SER A 82 -4.46 16.03 -53.15
C SER A 82 -4.14 17.39 -53.72
N THR A 83 -3.37 18.24 -53.04
CA THR A 83 -2.88 19.51 -53.62
C THR A 83 -1.94 19.27 -54.80
N CYS A 84 -1.05 18.28 -54.70
CA CYS A 84 -0.15 17.92 -55.80
C CYS A 84 -0.91 17.35 -57.02
N LEU A 85 -1.94 16.53 -56.80
CA LEU A 85 -2.81 16.01 -57.88
C LEU A 85 -3.66 17.10 -58.55
N VAL A 86 -4.10 18.12 -57.81
CA VAL A 86 -4.87 19.26 -58.36
C VAL A 86 -3.98 20.22 -59.16
N ALA A 87 -2.67 20.25 -58.87
CA ALA A 87 -1.70 21.12 -59.54
C ALA A 87 -1.04 20.52 -60.80
N ALA A 88 -1.32 19.25 -61.13
CA ALA A 88 -0.79 18.52 -62.29
C ALA A 88 -1.79 18.52 -63.46
#